data_AF-A0A245ZGG9-F1
#
_entry.id   AF-A0A245ZGG9-F1
#
_cell.length_a   1.000
_cell.length_b   1.000
_cell.length_c   1.000
_cell.angle_alpha   90.00
_cell.angle_beta   90.00
_cell.angle_gamma   90.00
#
_symmetry.space_group_name_H-M   'P 1'
#
loop_
_entity.id
_entity.type
_entity.pdbx_description
1 polymer ?
#
loop_
_entity_poly.entity_id
_entity_poly.type
_entity_poly.pdbx_seq_one_letter_code
_entity_poly.pdbx_strand_id
1 'polypeptide(L)'
;MEDILSSIKRIIAEEGDDRPTRPRRSATGRAVLESAPEQERRVDADEPDEVLELSHPMPPSAGRSAANGASAPSAAPAPTPPRFRDEDEDADAAAALLSEQTAQATRGAIDALSKLLVKPEPKSDGTLEGLVREMLRPMLREWLDANLPSMVETIVAREIAKLTRGMS
;
A
#
# COMPACT_ATOMS: atom_id res chain seq x y z
N MET A 1 -28.56 -19.06 26.58
CA MET A 1 -27.82 -17.92 25.96
C MET A 1 -27.36 -16.94 27.03
N GLU A 2 -28.10 -16.79 28.13
CA GLU A 2 -27.80 -15.90 29.26
C GLU A 2 -26.65 -16.41 30.17
N ASP A 3 -26.41 -17.73 30.19
CA ASP A 3 -25.33 -18.36 30.98
C ASP A 3 -23.92 -17.98 30.49
N ILE A 4 -23.76 -17.82 29.16
CA ILE A 4 -22.49 -17.44 28.53
C ILE A 4 -22.11 -16.01 28.95
N LEU A 5 -23.06 -15.09 28.92
CA LEU A 5 -22.84 -13.69 29.32
C LEU A 5 -22.54 -13.55 30.81
N SER A 6 -23.17 -14.39 31.64
CA SER A 6 -22.94 -14.44 33.08
C SER A 6 -21.55 -14.97 33.43
N SER A 7 -21.05 -15.95 32.67
CA SER A 7 -19.69 -16.49 32.82
C SER A 7 -18.61 -15.49 32.43
N ILE A 8 -18.77 -14.79 31.30
CA ILE A 8 -17.82 -13.75 30.86
C ILE A 8 -17.78 -12.58 31.86
N LYS A 9 -18.94 -12.13 32.35
CA LYS A 9 -19.02 -11.04 33.33
C LYS A 9 -18.34 -11.41 34.66
N ARG A 10 -18.43 -12.67 35.09
CA ARG A 10 -17.75 -13.17 36.29
C ARG A 10 -16.23 -13.19 36.13
N ILE A 11 -15.71 -13.67 34.99
CA ILE A 11 -14.26 -13.74 34.72
C ILE A 11 -13.64 -12.34 34.72
N ILE A 12 -14.29 -11.37 34.07
CA ILE A 12 -13.78 -9.98 34.00
C ILE A 12 -13.82 -9.30 35.38
N ALA A 13 -14.83 -9.58 36.20
CA ALA A 13 -14.92 -9.04 37.55
C ALA A 13 -13.88 -9.67 38.51
N GLU A 14 -13.45 -10.90 38.24
CA GLU A 14 -12.49 -11.65 39.07
C GLU A 14 -11.02 -11.36 38.68
N GLU A 15 -10.75 -10.97 37.43
CA GLU A 15 -9.38 -10.72 36.92
C GLU A 15 -8.91 -9.24 37.02
N GLY A 16 -9.81 -8.32 37.39
CA GLY A 16 -9.57 -6.88 37.32
C GLY A 16 -8.92 -6.20 38.53
N ASP A 17 -8.72 -6.87 39.68
CA ASP A 17 -8.35 -6.16 40.93
C ASP A 17 -7.08 -6.64 41.64
N ASP A 18 -6.19 -7.43 41.02
CA ASP A 18 -5.04 -7.97 41.78
C ASP A 18 -3.70 -8.01 41.02
N ARG A 19 -3.17 -6.83 40.65
CA ARG A 19 -1.71 -6.66 40.44
C ARG A 19 -1.17 -5.31 40.88
N PRO A 20 -0.66 -5.22 42.12
CA PRO A 20 0.40 -4.29 42.45
C PRO A 20 1.75 -5.00 42.65
N THR A 21 2.79 -4.23 42.30
CA THR A 21 4.18 -4.29 42.78
C THR A 21 5.24 -5.06 41.96
N ARG A 22 6.25 -4.28 41.55
CA ARG A 22 7.60 -4.70 41.17
C ARG A 22 8.47 -4.76 42.43
N PRO A 23 9.47 -5.65 42.49
CA PRO A 23 10.81 -5.17 42.80
C PRO A 23 11.90 -5.72 41.87
N ARG A 24 13.00 -4.95 41.83
CA ARG A 24 14.22 -5.11 41.03
C ARG A 24 15.07 -6.29 41.51
N ARG A 25 15.80 -6.93 40.57
CA ARG A 25 17.12 -7.51 40.86
C ARG A 25 18.11 -7.19 39.74
N SER A 26 19.27 -6.73 40.19
CA SER A 26 20.41 -6.21 39.46
C SER A 26 21.31 -7.31 38.91
N ALA A 27 22.13 -6.94 37.91
CA ALA A 27 23.57 -7.21 37.80
C ALA A 27 24.01 -7.75 36.43
N THR A 28 24.64 -6.86 35.67
CA THR A 28 25.98 -7.02 35.08
C THR A 28 26.31 -8.37 34.41
N GLY A 29 26.25 -8.37 33.07
CA GLY A 29 26.89 -9.36 32.21
C GLY A 29 27.56 -8.67 31.03
N ARG A 30 28.74 -8.10 31.28
CA ARG A 30 29.62 -7.53 30.25
C ARG A 30 30.51 -8.67 29.72
N ALA A 31 30.28 -9.10 28.48
CA ALA A 31 31.20 -9.92 27.68
C ALA A 31 30.80 -9.71 26.21
N VAL A 32 31.41 -8.78 25.48
CA VAL A 32 32.59 -9.01 24.61
C VAL A 32 32.45 -10.27 23.77
N LEU A 33 31.82 -10.10 22.60
CA LEU A 33 31.97 -10.83 21.34
C LEU A 33 31.52 -9.80 20.29
N GLU A 34 32.08 -9.59 19.11
CA GLU A 34 33.30 -9.98 18.43
C GLU A 34 33.26 -9.08 17.18
N SER A 35 34.38 -8.44 16.84
CA SER A 35 34.45 -7.55 15.69
C SER A 35 34.52 -8.38 14.41
N ALA A 36 33.40 -8.53 13.70
CA ALA A 36 33.36 -9.11 12.36
C ALA A 36 33.16 -7.98 11.32
N PRO A 37 34.05 -7.85 10.32
CA PRO A 37 33.79 -6.97 9.18
C PRO A 37 32.98 -7.76 8.14
N GLU A 38 31.65 -7.64 8.15
CA GLU A 38 30.82 -8.15 7.05
C GLU A 38 30.83 -7.15 5.89
N GLN A 39 31.93 -7.23 5.14
CA GLN A 39 32.04 -6.71 3.79
C GLN A 39 31.49 -7.75 2.82
N GLU A 40 30.16 -7.89 2.72
CA GLU A 40 29.52 -8.50 1.57
C GLU A 40 28.37 -7.62 1.09
N ARG A 41 28.79 -6.56 0.38
CA ARG A 41 27.97 -5.85 -0.58
C ARG A 41 27.68 -6.81 -1.75
N ARG A 42 26.67 -7.66 -1.61
CA ARG A 42 25.93 -8.22 -2.76
C ARG A 42 24.63 -7.44 -2.87
N VAL A 43 24.67 -6.41 -3.71
CA VAL A 43 23.45 -5.89 -4.33
C VAL A 43 23.25 -6.83 -5.50
N ASP A 44 22.45 -7.88 -5.32
CA ASP A 44 21.87 -8.56 -6.47
C ASP A 44 20.98 -7.53 -7.19
N ALA A 45 21.31 -7.33 -8.45
CA ALA A 45 20.63 -6.45 -9.37
C ALA A 45 19.53 -7.27 -10.08
N ASP A 46 18.30 -7.13 -9.61
CA ASP A 46 16.99 -7.50 -10.20
C ASP A 46 16.03 -7.50 -8.99
N GLU A 47 15.00 -6.67 -8.84
CA GLU A 47 13.94 -6.33 -9.79
C GLU A 47 13.45 -4.88 -9.53
N PRO A 48 13.50 -3.96 -10.51
CA PRO A 48 12.71 -2.72 -10.46
C PRO A 48 11.31 -2.86 -11.09
N ASP A 49 10.83 -4.06 -11.41
CA ASP A 49 9.55 -4.25 -12.11
C ASP A 49 8.31 -4.34 -11.20
N GLU A 50 8.45 -4.29 -9.87
CA GLU A 50 7.29 -4.38 -8.96
C GLU A 50 6.49 -3.08 -8.80
N VAL A 51 7.02 -1.92 -9.21
CA VAL A 51 6.35 -0.62 -8.97
C VAL A 51 5.85 -0.02 -10.29
N LEU A 52 4.60 -0.31 -10.63
CA LEU A 52 3.92 0.26 -11.80
C LEU A 52 3.26 1.62 -11.47
N GLU A 53 3.89 2.71 -11.91
CA GLU A 53 3.32 4.06 -11.80
C GLU A 53 2.35 4.37 -12.95
N LEU A 54 1.04 4.38 -12.64
CA LEU A 54 -0.05 4.70 -13.57
C LEU A 54 -0.25 6.22 -13.75
N SER A 55 0.72 6.87 -14.39
CA SER A 55 0.68 8.31 -14.71
C SER A 55 -0.07 8.65 -16.01
N HIS A 56 -0.34 7.65 -16.85
CA HIS A 56 -1.06 7.82 -18.11
C HIS A 56 -2.42 7.13 -18.09
N PRO A 57 -3.51 7.77 -18.56
CA PRO A 57 -4.81 7.12 -18.65
C PRO A 57 -4.74 5.98 -19.68
N MET A 58 -5.19 4.79 -19.27
CA MET A 58 -5.28 3.63 -20.15
C MET A 58 -6.21 3.96 -21.33
N PRO A 59 -5.78 3.76 -22.59
CA PRO A 59 -6.66 3.93 -23.73
C PRO A 59 -7.84 2.96 -23.62
N PRO A 60 -9.04 3.32 -24.11
CA PRO A 60 -10.17 2.40 -24.13
C PRO A 60 -9.77 1.14 -24.89
N SER A 61 -9.91 -0.02 -24.24
CA SER A 61 -9.60 -1.31 -24.84
C SER A 61 -10.60 -1.58 -25.97
N ALA A 62 -10.20 -1.28 -27.20
CA ALA A 62 -10.90 -1.74 -28.38
C ALA A 62 -10.65 -3.26 -28.49
N GLY A 63 -11.58 -4.04 -27.92
CA GLY A 63 -11.79 -5.46 -28.20
C GLY A 63 -10.53 -6.32 -28.34
N ARG A 64 -9.89 -6.69 -27.23
CA ARG A 64 -9.09 -7.92 -27.22
C ARG A 64 -10.05 -9.11 -27.28
N SER A 65 -10.48 -9.44 -28.51
CA SER A 65 -11.03 -10.75 -28.80
C SER A 65 -9.97 -11.79 -28.44
N ALA A 66 -10.37 -12.81 -27.68
CA ALA A 66 -9.50 -13.86 -27.17
C ALA A 66 -8.89 -14.68 -28.31
N ALA A 67 -7.78 -14.18 -28.89
CA ALA A 67 -6.87 -14.98 -29.68
C ALA A 67 -5.99 -15.79 -28.72
N ASN A 68 -6.62 -16.79 -28.09
CA ASN A 68 -5.88 -17.85 -27.42
C ASN A 68 -5.24 -18.70 -28.53
N GLY A 69 -4.01 -18.37 -28.90
CA GLY A 69 -3.20 -19.08 -29.88
C GLY A 69 -2.72 -20.43 -29.33
N ALA A 70 -3.64 -21.36 -29.09
CA ALA A 70 -3.31 -22.78 -28.98
C ALA A 70 -3.51 -23.39 -30.37
N SER A 71 -2.41 -23.75 -31.03
CA SER A 71 -2.45 -24.51 -32.28
C SER A 71 -3.21 -25.81 -32.09
N ALA A 72 -4.40 -25.92 -32.69
CA ALA A 72 -5.07 -27.21 -32.87
C ALA A 72 -4.54 -27.87 -34.16
N PRO A 73 -4.18 -29.17 -34.15
CA PRO A 73 -3.78 -29.85 -35.38
C PRO A 73 -4.98 -29.92 -36.33
N SER A 74 -4.73 -29.59 -37.59
CA SER A 74 -5.71 -29.61 -38.68
C SER A 74 -6.39 -30.97 -38.80
N ALA A 75 -7.65 -31.06 -38.39
CA ALA A 75 -8.53 -32.15 -38.77
C ALA A 75 -9.20 -31.78 -40.11
N ALA A 76 -9.13 -32.69 -41.07
CA ALA A 76 -9.74 -32.58 -42.40
C ALA A 76 -11.25 -32.23 -42.34
N PRO A 77 -11.82 -31.59 -43.36
CA PRO A 77 -13.22 -31.17 -43.33
C PRO A 77 -14.13 -32.40 -43.46
N ALA A 78 -14.87 -32.73 -42.39
CA ALA A 78 -16.05 -33.57 -42.49
C ALA A 78 -17.21 -32.75 -43.12
N PRO A 79 -18.11 -33.37 -43.90
CA PRO A 79 -19.19 -32.65 -44.56
C PRO A 79 -20.13 -32.02 -43.53
N THR A 80 -20.28 -30.70 -43.59
CA THR A 80 -21.21 -29.94 -42.75
C THR A 80 -22.65 -30.21 -43.23
N PRO A 81 -23.57 -30.74 -42.39
CA PRO A 81 -24.98 -30.75 -42.75
C PRO A 81 -25.47 -29.29 -42.84
N PRO A 82 -26.48 -28.98 -43.68
CA PRO A 82 -26.94 -27.61 -43.85
C PRO A 82 -27.41 -27.07 -42.50
N ARG A 83 -26.72 -26.04 -41.99
CA ARG A 83 -27.20 -25.27 -40.85
C ARG A 83 -28.41 -24.50 -41.35
N PHE A 84 -29.56 -24.73 -40.71
CA PHE A 84 -30.67 -23.82 -40.80
C PHE A 84 -30.17 -22.46 -40.32
N ARG A 85 -30.24 -21.49 -41.23
CA ARG A 85 -30.06 -20.09 -40.95
C ARG A 85 -31.28 -19.68 -40.15
N ASP A 86 -31.07 -19.36 -38.88
CA ASP A 86 -31.77 -18.37 -38.05
C ASP A 86 -31.16 -18.50 -36.63
N GLU A 87 -31.05 -17.40 -35.88
CA GLU A 87 -30.66 -17.33 -34.44
C GLU A 87 -29.18 -17.09 -34.06
N ASP A 88 -28.41 -16.28 -34.80
CA ASP A 88 -27.12 -15.73 -34.32
C ASP A 88 -27.20 -14.28 -33.78
N GLU A 89 -28.39 -13.70 -33.61
CA GLU A 89 -28.55 -12.35 -33.00
C GLU A 89 -28.95 -12.38 -31.51
N ASP A 90 -29.46 -13.50 -30.99
CA ASP A 90 -29.94 -13.60 -29.60
C ASP A 90 -28.91 -14.13 -28.60
N ALA A 91 -27.79 -14.68 -29.07
CA ALA A 91 -26.76 -15.26 -28.20
C ALA A 91 -25.96 -14.20 -27.42
N ASP A 92 -25.84 -12.98 -27.94
CA ASP A 92 -25.13 -11.86 -27.29
C ASP A 92 -26.03 -11.15 -26.25
N ALA A 93 -27.32 -10.99 -26.57
CA ALA A 93 -28.31 -10.41 -25.67
C ALA A 93 -28.55 -11.27 -24.41
N ALA A 94 -28.46 -12.60 -24.53
CA ALA A 94 -28.58 -13.53 -23.40
C ALA A 94 -27.35 -13.54 -22.46
N ALA A 95 -26.21 -12.97 -22.88
CA ALA A 95 -24.99 -12.89 -22.09
C ALA A 95 -24.90 -11.61 -21.24
N ALA A 96 -25.68 -10.57 -21.56
CA ALA A 96 -25.69 -9.31 -20.84
C ALA A 96 -26.51 -9.43 -19.54
N LEU A 97 -25.82 -9.76 -18.44
CA LEU A 97 -26.41 -9.83 -17.09
C LEU A 97 -27.00 -8.49 -16.60
N LEU A 98 -26.68 -7.38 -17.27
CA LEU A 98 -27.14 -6.04 -16.94
C LEU A 98 -27.76 -5.38 -18.17
N SER A 99 -28.82 -4.61 -17.96
CA SER A 99 -29.35 -3.76 -19.01
C SER A 99 -28.37 -2.61 -19.32
N GLU A 100 -28.29 -2.19 -20.58
CA GLU A 100 -27.46 -1.06 -21.01
C GLU A 100 -27.80 0.22 -20.24
N GLN A 101 -29.09 0.42 -19.93
CA GLN A 101 -29.56 1.55 -19.14
C GLN A 101 -29.01 1.51 -17.70
N THR A 102 -28.97 0.33 -17.07
CA THR A 102 -28.37 0.15 -15.75
C THR A 102 -26.87 0.42 -15.80
N ALA A 103 -26.16 -0.14 -16.78
CA ALA A 103 -24.72 0.06 -16.95
C ALA A 103 -24.37 1.55 -17.12
N GLN A 104 -25.14 2.28 -17.94
CA GLN A 104 -24.93 3.70 -18.17
C GLN A 104 -25.25 4.57 -16.95
N ALA A 105 -26.32 4.24 -16.21
CA ALA A 105 -26.66 4.94 -14.97
C ALA A 105 -25.57 4.75 -13.88
N THR A 106 -25.05 3.53 -13.73
CA THR A 106 -23.98 3.23 -12.76
C THR A 106 -22.67 3.95 -13.13
N ARG A 107 -22.30 3.99 -14.42
CA ARG A 107 -21.13 4.76 -14.88
C ARG A 107 -21.25 6.25 -14.56
N GLY A 108 -22.42 6.84 -14.80
CA GLY A 108 -22.67 8.25 -14.48
C GLY A 108 -22.58 8.55 -12.97
N ALA A 109 -23.10 7.67 -12.12
CA ALA A 109 -23.04 7.82 -10.66
C ALA A 109 -21.59 7.71 -10.12
N ILE A 110 -20.79 6.77 -10.66
CA ILE A 110 -19.38 6.61 -10.28
C ILE A 110 -18.55 7.83 -10.73
N ASP A 111 -18.78 8.36 -11.93
CA ASP A 111 -18.11 9.57 -12.42
C ASP A 111 -18.44 10.80 -11.56
N ALA A 112 -19.70 10.96 -11.16
CA ALA A 112 -20.12 12.01 -10.24
C ALA A 112 -19.45 11.88 -8.85
N LEU A 113 -19.34 10.66 -8.34
CA LEU A 113 -18.64 10.37 -7.07
C LEU A 113 -17.14 10.67 -7.18
N SER A 114 -16.48 10.28 -8.28
CA SER A 114 -15.07 10.57 -8.54
C SER A 114 -14.79 12.07 -8.57
N LYS A 115 -15.68 12.85 -9.20
CA LYS A 115 -15.56 14.32 -9.24
C LYS A 115 -15.71 14.98 -7.87
N LEU A 116 -16.43 14.35 -6.94
CA LEU A 116 -16.55 14.81 -5.55
C LEU A 116 -15.29 14.51 -4.73
N LEU A 117 -14.61 13.39 -4.99
CA LEU A 117 -13.33 13.06 -4.36
C LEU A 117 -12.16 13.93 -4.86
N VAL A 118 -12.19 14.31 -6.15
CA VAL A 118 -11.08 15.02 -6.83
C VAL A 118 -11.17 16.54 -6.71
N LYS A 119 -12.12 17.09 -5.94
CA LYS A 119 -12.24 18.55 -5.72
C LYS A 119 -11.81 18.95 -4.31
N PRO A 120 -10.51 18.94 -3.99
CA PRO A 120 -9.99 19.72 -2.88
C PRO A 120 -9.96 21.20 -3.30
N GLU A 121 -10.60 22.04 -2.50
CA GLU A 121 -10.40 23.49 -2.57
C GLU A 121 -8.89 23.81 -2.43
N PRO A 122 -8.31 24.71 -3.24
CA PRO A 122 -6.86 24.92 -3.30
C PRO A 122 -6.25 25.60 -2.06
N LYS A 123 -7.02 25.76 -0.98
CA LYS A 123 -6.59 26.47 0.25
C LYS A 123 -6.99 25.78 1.54
N SER A 124 -7.81 24.73 1.51
CA SER A 124 -8.04 23.92 2.69
C SER A 124 -7.32 22.60 2.53
N ASP A 125 -6.37 22.40 3.43
CA ASP A 125 -5.81 21.14 3.92
C ASP A 125 -6.90 20.19 4.47
N GLY A 126 -8.07 20.14 3.82
CA GLY A 126 -9.22 19.30 4.20
C GLY A 126 -9.04 17.82 3.86
N THR A 127 -7.88 17.46 3.31
CA THR A 127 -7.44 16.07 3.18
C THR A 127 -6.79 15.61 4.49
N LEU A 128 -6.83 14.30 4.75
CA LEU A 128 -6.18 13.71 5.93
C LEU A 128 -4.70 14.10 6.04
N GLU A 129 -4.01 14.24 4.91
CA GLU A 129 -2.62 14.68 4.84
C GLU A 129 -2.42 16.06 5.48
N GLY A 130 -3.32 16.99 5.19
CA GLY A 130 -3.30 18.34 5.74
C GLY A 130 -3.40 18.34 7.27
N LEU A 131 -4.35 17.58 7.82
CA LEU A 131 -4.52 17.42 9.26
C LEU A 131 -3.29 16.77 9.91
N VAL A 132 -2.76 15.69 9.32
CA VAL A 132 -1.57 14.99 9.83
C VAL A 132 -0.35 15.92 9.80
N ARG A 133 -0.19 16.73 8.74
CA ARG A 133 0.90 17.70 8.62
C ARG A 133 0.82 18.78 9.70
N GLU A 134 -0.36 19.30 10.00
CA GLU A 134 -0.56 20.27 11.08
C GLU A 134 -0.25 19.65 12.46
N MET A 135 -0.56 18.36 12.67
CA MET A 135 -0.23 17.65 13.91
C MET A 135 1.26 17.30 14.04
N LEU A 136 1.95 16.94 12.95
CA LEU A 136 3.37 16.57 12.98
C LEU A 136 4.31 17.77 13.05
N ARG A 137 3.88 18.94 12.54
CA ARG A 137 4.69 20.16 12.54
C ARG A 137 5.23 20.56 13.93
N PRO A 138 4.43 20.59 15.03
CA PRO A 138 4.96 20.92 16.35
C PRO A 138 5.97 19.88 16.86
N MET A 139 5.74 18.58 16.63
CA MET A 139 6.63 17.53 17.12
C MET A 139 7.98 17.53 16.39
N LEU A 140 7.97 17.73 15.07
CA LEU A 140 9.19 17.86 14.28
C LEU A 140 9.98 19.11 14.66
N ARG A 141 9.30 20.23 14.93
CA ARG A 141 9.97 21.45 15.40
C ARG A 141 10.68 21.22 16.73
N GLU A 142 9.99 20.68 17.73
CA GLU A 142 10.59 20.42 19.04
C GLU A 142 11.78 19.45 18.95
N TRP A 143 11.66 18.42 18.13
CA TRP A 143 12.76 17.50 17.88
C TRP A 143 13.95 18.18 17.19
N LEU A 144 13.70 19.00 16.16
CA LEU A 144 14.75 19.74 15.47
C LEU A 144 15.44 20.72 16.41
N ASP A 145 14.68 21.46 17.23
CA ASP A 145 15.24 22.40 18.20
C ASP A 145 16.16 21.71 19.23
N ALA A 146 15.81 20.49 19.65
CA ALA A 146 16.60 19.72 20.60
C ALA A 146 17.83 19.02 19.98
N ASN A 147 17.75 18.55 18.74
CA ASN A 147 18.76 17.64 18.16
C ASN A 147 19.67 18.30 17.11
N LEU A 148 19.18 19.32 16.41
CA LEU A 148 19.91 19.96 15.31
C LEU A 148 21.20 20.67 15.77
N PRO A 149 21.24 21.38 16.94
CA PRO A 149 22.47 22.04 17.38
C PRO A 149 23.66 21.07 17.52
N SER A 150 23.45 19.93 18.18
CA SER A 150 24.50 18.93 18.40
C SER A 150 24.99 18.29 17.09
N MET A 151 24.07 18.04 16.16
CA MET A 151 24.40 17.49 14.84
C MET A 151 25.27 18.48 14.04
N VAL A 152 24.92 19.77 14.07
CA VAL A 152 25.69 20.83 13.39
C VAL A 152 27.07 20.97 14.00
N GLU A 153 27.20 21.01 15.34
CA GLU A 153 28.51 21.08 16.01
C GLU A 153 29.44 19.94 15.59
N THR A 154 28.91 18.72 15.50
CA THR A 154 29.67 17.54 15.08
C THR A 154 30.16 17.66 13.63
N ILE A 155 29.31 18.15 12.72
CA ILE A 155 29.65 18.35 11.31
C ILE A 155 30.67 19.49 11.14
N VAL A 156 30.47 20.61 11.85
CA VAL A 156 31.38 21.76 11.81
C VAL A 156 32.75 21.41 12.38
N ALA A 157 32.80 20.72 13.53
CA ALA A 157 34.05 20.25 14.12
C ALA A 157 34.84 19.34 13.16
N ARG A 158 34.13 18.45 12.45
CA ARG A 158 34.73 17.59 11.42
C ARG A 158 35.28 18.41 10.24
N GLU A 159 34.54 19.42 9.77
CA GLU A 159 34.98 20.24 8.64
C GLU A 159 36.18 21.12 9.01
N ILE A 160 36.20 21.70 10.22
CA ILE A 160 37.37 22.46 10.72
C ILE A 160 38.60 21.55 10.83
N ALA A 161 38.45 20.35 11.38
CA ALA A 161 39.55 19.38 11.50
C ALA A 161 40.12 18.96 10.14
N LYS A 162 39.26 18.87 9.12
CA LYS A 162 39.65 18.58 7.74
C LYS A 162 40.40 19.75 7.09
N LEU A 163 39.91 20.98 7.26
CA LEU A 163 40.57 22.19 6.73
C LEU A 163 41.95 22.42 7.37
N THR A 164 42.04 22.26 8.69
CA THR A 164 43.31 22.40 9.42
C THR A 164 44.33 21.33 9.02
N ARG A 165 43.90 20.09 8.77
CA ARG A 165 44.77 19.03 8.23
C ARG A 165 45.23 19.32 6.80
N GLY A 166 44.40 19.96 5.98
CA GLY A 166 44.76 20.35 4.61
C GLY A 166 45.66 21.58 4.50
N MET A 167 45.91 22.29 5.61
CA MET A 167 46.76 23.48 5.69
C MET A 167 48.14 23.22 6.30
N SER A 168 48.45 21.97 6.68
CA SER A 168 49.81 21.50 7.07
C SER A 168 50.36 20.59 5.99
#